data_AF-A0AAW8TZ09-F1
#
_entry.id   AF-A0AAW8TZ09-F1
#
_cell.length_a   1.000
_cell.length_b   1.000
_cell.length_c   1.000
_cell.angle_alpha   90.00
_cell.angle_beta   90.00
_cell.angle_gamma   90.00
#
_symmetry.space_group_name_H-M   'P 1'
#
loop_
_entity.id
_entity.type
_entity.pdbx_description
1 polymer ?
#
loop_
_entity_poly.entity_id
_entity_poly.type
_entity_poly.pdbx_seq_one_letter_code
_entity_poly.pdbx_strand_id
1 'polypeptide(L)'
;MKLTITDAAANALEKRLQSTTFILALNDGTNQFSTVGGSCAVGDKFQILASEGPTDQYNLPVTTEHFQVFTSASEADFINEDLTLDYNDRLSTFSLKTSSGILDNNLLIRP
;
A
#
# COMPACT_ATOMS: atom_id res chain seq x y z
N MET A 1 8.01 -11.47 0.39
CA MET A 1 7.01 -10.52 -0.14
C MET A 1 7.74 -9.35 -0.78
N LYS A 2 7.34 -8.98 -2.01
CA LYS A 2 8.01 -7.97 -2.84
C LYS A 2 6.98 -7.00 -3.37
N LEU A 3 7.31 -5.71 -3.35
CA LEU A 3 6.53 -4.65 -3.96
C LEU A 3 7.37 -3.98 -5.05
N THR A 4 6.99 -4.18 -6.31
CA THR A 4 7.52 -3.42 -7.43
C THR A 4 6.78 -2.09 -7.49
N ILE A 5 7.50 -0.97 -7.55
CA ILE A 5 6.91 0.37 -7.68
C ILE A 5 7.36 0.91 -9.03
N THR A 6 6.42 1.24 -9.93
CA THR A 6 6.79 1.81 -11.23
C THR A 6 7.40 3.19 -11.04
N ASP A 7 8.25 3.65 -11.97
CA ASP A 7 8.85 4.98 -11.89
C ASP A 7 7.80 6.09 -11.77
N ALA A 8 6.68 5.96 -12.49
CA ALA A 8 5.55 6.88 -12.41
C ALA A 8 4.95 6.90 -11.00
N ALA A 9 4.75 5.73 -10.40
CA ALA A 9 4.26 5.61 -9.04
C ALA A 9 5.25 6.13 -8.00
N ALA A 10 6.54 5.85 -8.12
CA ALA A 10 7.56 6.35 -7.20
C ALA A 10 7.56 7.90 -7.21
N ASN A 11 7.67 8.51 -8.40
CA ASN A 11 7.66 9.96 -8.56
C ASN A 11 6.38 10.62 -8.02
N ALA A 12 5.21 10.00 -8.23
CA ALA A 12 3.95 10.53 -7.74
C ALA A 12 3.83 10.34 -6.21
N LEU A 13 4.31 9.21 -5.67
CA LEU A 13 4.20 8.87 -4.26
C LEU A 13 5.12 9.75 -3.43
N GLU A 14 6.37 9.97 -3.84
CA GLU A 14 7.30 10.89 -3.15
C GLU A 14 6.70 12.28 -2.97
N LYS A 15 6.06 12.81 -4.02
CA LYS A 15 5.42 14.14 -3.98
C LYS A 15 4.23 14.21 -3.03
N ARG A 16 3.42 13.15 -2.99
CA ARG A 16 2.20 13.12 -2.16
C ARG A 16 2.47 12.78 -0.71
N LEU A 17 3.35 11.81 -0.49
CA LEU A 17 3.63 11.24 0.82
C LEU A 17 4.62 12.09 1.61
N GLN A 18 5.53 12.80 0.93
CA GLN A 18 6.59 13.59 1.56
C GLN A 18 7.47 12.80 2.55
N SER A 19 7.52 11.47 2.38
CA SER A 19 8.30 10.53 3.18
C SER A 19 8.84 9.42 2.28
N THR A 20 10.01 8.88 2.63
CA THR A 20 10.57 7.68 1.98
C THR A 20 10.21 6.39 2.73
N THR A 21 9.43 6.49 3.80
CA THR A 21 9.01 5.37 4.64
C THR A 21 7.49 5.35 4.78
N PHE A 22 6.89 4.18 4.60
CA PHE A 22 5.44 4.03 4.72
C PHE A 22 4.97 2.64 5.19
N ILE A 23 3.73 2.62 5.65
CA ILE A 23 2.98 1.40 5.96
C ILE A 23 2.03 1.11 4.79
N LEU A 24 2.09 -0.11 4.25
CA LEU A 24 1.07 -0.68 3.39
C LEU A 24 0.11 -1.48 4.26
N ALA A 25 -1.14 -1.01 4.35
CA ALA A 25 -2.16 -1.62 5.18
C ALA A 25 -3.45 -1.89 4.40
N LEU A 26 -4.26 -2.82 4.89
CA LEU A 26 -5.65 -2.94 4.46
C LEU A 26 -6.45 -1.69 4.86
N ASN A 27 -7.49 -1.39 4.09
CA ASN A 27 -8.45 -0.35 4.38
C ASN A 27 -9.88 -0.90 4.32
N ASP A 28 -10.15 -1.92 5.14
CA ASP A 28 -11.39 -2.70 5.12
C ASP A 28 -12.12 -2.74 6.48
N GLY A 29 -11.60 -2.03 7.48
CA GLY A 29 -12.20 -1.92 8.81
C GLY A 29 -11.66 -2.92 9.82
N THR A 30 -10.68 -3.75 9.46
CA THR A 30 -10.10 -4.77 10.35
C THR A 30 -8.94 -4.27 11.22
N ASN A 31 -8.41 -3.08 10.91
CA ASN A 31 -7.23 -2.53 11.58
C ASN A 31 -7.40 -1.06 12.01
N GLN A 32 -6.48 -0.58 12.86
CA GLN A 32 -6.51 0.78 13.42
C GLN A 32 -6.34 1.91 12.40
N PHE A 33 -5.85 1.62 11.20
CA PHE A 33 -5.65 2.61 10.14
C PHE A 33 -6.86 2.74 9.22
N SER A 34 -7.79 1.79 9.25
CA SER A 34 -8.94 1.75 8.35
C SER A 34 -9.82 2.98 8.50
N THR A 35 -10.19 3.58 7.37
CA THR A 35 -11.09 4.74 7.29
C THR A 35 -12.53 4.34 6.97
N VAL A 36 -12.78 3.05 6.75
CA VAL A 36 -14.09 2.48 6.50
C VAL A 36 -14.50 1.60 7.69
N GLY A 37 -15.79 1.62 8.04
CA GLY A 37 -16.35 0.69 9.01
C GLY A 37 -16.78 -0.58 8.29
N GLY A 38 -16.10 -1.70 8.57
CA GLY A 38 -16.42 -3.05 8.07
C GLY A 38 -16.84 -3.09 6.59
N SER A 39 -15.86 -3.11 5.68
CA SER A 39 -16.13 -3.33 4.26
C SER A 39 -16.83 -4.68 4.07
N CYS A 40 -17.84 -4.73 3.20
CA CYS A 40 -18.45 -6.01 2.78
C CYS A 40 -17.46 -6.91 2.01
N ALA A 41 -16.31 -6.37 1.61
CA ALA A 41 -15.21 -7.09 1.00
C ALA A 41 -13.96 -6.87 1.84
N VAL A 42 -13.52 -7.90 2.56
CA VAL A 42 -12.26 -7.91 3.31
C VAL A 42 -11.12 -8.13 2.31
N GLY A 43 -10.02 -7.39 2.45
CA GLY A 43 -8.84 -7.56 1.60
C GLY A 43 -8.93 -6.98 0.18
N ASP A 44 -9.94 -6.16 -0.14
CA ASP A 44 -10.13 -5.58 -1.49
C ASP A 44 -9.73 -4.09 -1.59
N LYS A 45 -9.34 -3.50 -0.45
CA LYS A 45 -9.02 -2.08 -0.31
C LYS A 45 -7.72 -1.96 0.46
N PHE A 46 -6.81 -1.17 -0.07
CA PHE A 46 -5.50 -0.92 0.50
C PHE A 46 -5.30 0.57 0.72
N GLN A 47 -4.36 0.90 1.61
CA GLN A 47 -3.93 2.26 1.87
C GLN A 47 -2.43 2.32 2.11
N ILE A 48 -1.86 3.47 1.80
CA ILE A 48 -0.48 3.82 2.09
C ILE A 48 -0.49 4.96 3.10
N LEU A 49 0.20 4.77 4.22
CA LEU A 49 0.37 5.79 5.26
C LEU A 49 1.83 6.13 5.43
N ALA A 50 2.18 7.42 5.43
CA ALA A 50 3.52 7.85 5.78
C ALA A 50 3.85 7.38 7.20
N SER A 51 5.10 6.99 7.41
CA SER A 51 5.58 6.58 8.72
C SER A 51 7.02 7.02 8.91
N GLU A 52 7.43 7.17 10.17
CA GLU A 52 8.83 7.34 10.56
C GLU A 52 9.56 5.99 10.70
N GLY A 53 8.83 4.86 10.61
CA GLY A 53 9.39 3.52 10.75
C GLY A 53 8.32 2.43 10.96
N PRO A 54 8.70 1.28 11.53
CA PRO A 54 7.76 0.28 12.03
C PRO A 54 6.82 0.86 13.10
N THR A 55 5.54 0.50 13.07
CA THR A 55 4.55 0.97 14.05
C THR A 55 3.69 -0.20 14.53
N ASP A 56 3.64 -0.45 15.84
CA ASP A 56 2.87 -1.53 16.46
C ASP A 56 3.10 -2.90 15.79
N GLN A 57 2.03 -3.52 15.28
CA GLN A 57 2.07 -4.79 14.55
C GLN A 57 2.56 -4.64 13.09
N TYR A 58 2.72 -3.42 12.59
CA TYR A 58 3.19 -3.12 11.24
C TYR A 58 4.71 -2.96 11.22
N ASN A 59 5.40 -4.08 11.47
CA ASN A 59 6.85 -4.15 11.56
C ASN A 59 7.47 -5.17 10.60
N LEU A 60 6.65 -5.82 9.76
CA LEU A 60 7.10 -6.78 8.78
C LEU A 60 7.57 -6.04 7.52
N PRO A 61 8.86 -6.09 7.14
CA PRO A 61 9.37 -5.35 5.98
C PRO A 61 8.88 -5.95 4.66
N VAL A 62 8.59 -5.08 3.70
CA VAL A 62 8.29 -5.43 2.31
C VAL A 62 9.45 -5.00 1.42
N THR A 63 10.01 -5.93 0.65
CA THR A 63 11.16 -5.63 -0.21
C THR A 63 10.73 -4.75 -1.39
N THR A 64 11.36 -3.59 -1.55
CA THR A 64 11.22 -2.68 -2.68
C THR A 64 12.51 -1.88 -2.89
N GLU A 65 12.62 -1.12 -3.98
CA GLU A 65 13.86 -0.42 -4.36
C GLU A 65 13.94 1.04 -3.86
N HIS A 66 12.81 1.73 -3.75
CA HIS A 66 12.78 3.18 -3.56
C HIS A 66 12.34 3.65 -2.16
N PHE A 67 11.67 2.78 -1.40
CA PHE A 67 11.05 3.14 -0.13
C PHE A 67 11.35 2.10 0.94
N GLN A 68 11.28 2.52 2.21
CA GLN A 68 11.17 1.60 3.31
C GLN A 68 9.70 1.30 3.58
N VAL A 69 9.30 0.05 3.39
CA VAL A 69 7.88 -0.34 3.44
C VAL A 69 7.67 -1.38 4.52
N PHE A 70 6.64 -1.18 5.33
CA PHE A 70 6.23 -2.13 6.36
C PHE A 70 4.77 -2.54 6.19
N THR A 71 4.47 -3.75 6.60
CA THR A 71 3.10 -4.25 6.80
C THR A 71 3.01 -5.05 8.09
N SER A 72 1.85 -5.64 8.38
CA SER A 72 1.65 -6.55 9.52
C SER A 72 1.70 -8.02 9.10
N ALA A 73 2.06 -8.89 10.04
CA ALA A 73 2.02 -10.34 9.81
C ALA A 73 0.60 -10.85 9.49
N SER A 74 -0.44 -10.23 10.06
CA SER A 74 -1.84 -10.56 9.78
C SER A 74 -2.30 -10.18 8.37
N GLU A 75 -1.65 -9.19 7.76
CA GLU A 75 -1.98 -8.71 6.40
C GLU A 75 -1.04 -9.26 5.33
N ALA A 76 0.02 -9.97 5.74
CA ALA A 76 1.00 -10.55 4.84
C ALA A 76 0.37 -11.50 3.81
N ASP A 77 -0.71 -12.20 4.16
CA ASP A 77 -1.42 -13.11 3.25
C ASP A 77 -2.07 -12.39 2.05
N PHE A 78 -2.36 -11.10 2.17
CA PHE A 78 -2.89 -10.27 1.08
C PHE A 78 -1.78 -9.56 0.29
N ILE A 79 -0.54 -9.65 0.78
CA ILE A 79 0.65 -8.94 0.27
C ILE A 79 1.76 -9.97 -0.06
N ASN A 80 1.43 -11.25 -0.13
CA ASN A 80 2.38 -12.35 -0.37
C ASN A 80 2.71 -12.54 -1.86
N GLU A 81 1.89 -12.01 -2.77
CA GLU A 81 2.11 -12.06 -4.21
C GLU A 81 3.14 -11.02 -4.69
N ASP A 82 3.62 -11.16 -5.93
CA ASP A 82 4.44 -10.16 -6.60
C ASP A 82 3.58 -8.93 -6.94
N LEU A 83 3.49 -8.01 -5.99
CA LEU A 83 2.69 -6.80 -6.13
C LEU A 83 3.39 -5.76 -7.00
N THR A 84 2.57 -5.03 -7.75
CA THR A 84 2.99 -3.84 -8.48
C THR A 84 2.13 -2.64 -8.07
N LEU A 85 2.78 -1.60 -7.55
CA LEU A 85 2.19 -0.27 -7.36
C LEU A 85 2.43 0.55 -8.62
N ASP A 86 1.35 1.02 -9.22
CA ASP A 86 1.37 1.77 -10.46
C ASP A 86 0.52 3.05 -10.35
N TYR A 87 0.81 4.03 -11.19
CA TYR A 87 0.16 5.33 -11.18
C TYR A 87 -0.47 5.67 -12.52
N ASN A 88 -1.74 6.07 -12.47
CA ASN A 88 -2.46 6.56 -13.64
C ASN A 88 -2.44 8.08 -13.65
N ASP A 89 -1.57 8.68 -14.48
CA ASP A 89 -1.46 10.14 -14.59
C ASP A 89 -2.77 10.81 -14.99
N ARG A 90 -3.57 10.18 -15.86
CA ARG A 90 -4.82 10.76 -16.37
C ARG A 90 -5.89 10.88 -15.29
N LEU A 91 -5.97 9.90 -14.40
CA LEU A 91 -6.94 9.86 -13.31
C LEU A 91 -6.34 10.38 -11.98
N SER A 92 -5.03 10.57 -11.93
CA SER A 92 -4.30 10.93 -10.72
C SER A 92 -4.51 9.93 -9.57
N THR A 93 -4.63 8.64 -9.89
CA THR A 93 -4.87 7.55 -8.92
C THR A 93 -3.74 6.54 -8.89
N PHE A 94 -3.54 5.93 -7.72
CA PHE A 94 -2.65 4.78 -7.53
C PHE A 94 -3.44 3.49 -7.65
N SER A 95 -2.80 2.47 -8.20
CA SER A 95 -3.36 1.13 -8.31
C SER A 95 -2.36 0.08 -7.84
N LEU A 96 -2.87 -0.91 -7.11
CA LEU A 96 -2.14 -2.08 -6.67
C LEU A 96 -2.62 -3.27 -7.50
N LYS A 97 -1.67 -4.02 -8.04
CA LYS A 97 -1.92 -5.08 -9.02
C LYS A 97 -1.05 -6.29 -8.69
N THR A 98 -1.51 -7.44 -9.15
CA THR A 98 -0.74 -8.69 -9.23
C THR A 98 -0.63 -9.09 -10.70
N SER A 99 0.02 -10.22 -10.98
CA SER A 99 0.01 -10.80 -12.33
C SER A 99 -1.39 -11.25 -12.79
N SER A 100 -2.33 -11.46 -11.86
CA SER A 100 -3.69 -11.93 -12.16
C SER A 100 -4.70 -10.80 -12.36
N GLY A 101 -4.38 -9.57 -11.97
CA GLY A 101 -5.26 -8.42 -12.19
C GLY A 101 -5.02 -7.25 -11.25
N ILE A 102 -5.99 -6.34 -11.22
CA ILE A 102 -5.99 -5.20 -10.31
C ILE A 102 -6.63 -5.63 -8.99
N LEU A 103 -5.92 -5.42 -7.87
CA LEU A 103 -6.45 -5.62 -6.52
C LEU A 103 -7.21 -4.39 -6.05
N ASP A 104 -6.61 -3.22 -6.23
CA ASP A 104 -7.23 -1.94 -5.89
C ASP A 104 -6.82 -0.88 -6.91
N ASN A 105 -7.78 -0.18 -7.50
CA ASN A 105 -7.55 0.77 -8.58
C ASN A 105 -7.51 2.24 -8.13
N ASN A 106 -7.74 2.48 -6.84
CA ASN A 106 -7.76 3.82 -6.26
C ASN A 106 -7.30 3.80 -4.81
N LEU A 107 -6.01 3.53 -4.60
CA LEU A 107 -5.44 3.44 -3.25
C LEU A 107 -5.53 4.79 -2.54
N LEU A 108 -5.93 4.74 -1.28
CA LEU A 108 -5.88 5.87 -0.38
C LEU A 108 -4.43 6.15 0.02
N ILE A 109 -3.98 7.39 -0.16
CA ILE A 109 -2.66 7.87 0.25
C ILE A 109 -2.83 8.84 1.42
N ARG A 110 -2.13 8.60 2.52
CA ARG A 110 -2.17 9.40 3.75
C ARG A 110 -0.75 9.88 4.09
N PRO A 111 -0.40 11.14 3.79
CA PRO A 111 0.87 11.72 4.20
C PRO A 111 0.94 11.96 5.72
#